data_AF-A0A1F6WXM5-F1
#
_entry.id   AF-A0A1F6WXM5-F1
#
_cell.length_a   1.000
_cell.length_b   1.000
_cell.length_c   1.000
_cell.angle_alpha   90.00
_cell.angle_beta   90.00
_cell.angle_gamma   90.00
#
_symmetry.space_group_name_H-M   'P 1'
#
loop_
_entity.id
_entity.type
_entity.pdbx_description
1 polymer ?
#
loop_
_entity_poly.entity_id
_entity_poly.type
_entity_poly.pdbx_seq_one_letter_code
_entity_poly.pdbx_strand_id
1 'polypeptide(L)' 'MLSVERVKELVNDPKLSDKEIEEIRDGFFMLAEVIFEQWQAERIKAKKEKEAKDNQNEHEKPTEQQQ' A
#
# COMPACT_ATOMS: atom_id res chain seq x y z
N MET A 1 0.57 -5.97 14.92
CA MET A 1 1.47 -4.96 15.51
C MET A 1 2.64 -5.67 16.18
N LEU A 2 3.84 -5.09 16.19
CA LEU A 2 4.97 -5.67 16.96
C LEU A 2 4.73 -5.52 18.46
N SER A 3 5.32 -6.36 19.30
CA SER A 3 5.35 -6.13 20.76
C SER A 3 6.40 -5.08 21.12
N VAL A 4 6.30 -4.49 22.32
CA VAL A 4 7.32 -3.55 22.82
C VAL A 4 8.67 -4.25 22.93
N GLU A 5 8.70 -5.48 23.46
CA GLU A 5 9.93 -6.29 23.58
C GLU A 5 10.58 -6.51 22.23
N ARG A 6 9.79 -6.80 21.19
CA ARG A 6 10.33 -7.00 19.85
C ARG A 6 10.93 -5.72 19.28
N VAL A 7 10.33 -4.56 19.56
CA VAL A 7 10.89 -3.28 19.13
C VAL A 7 12.17 -2.95 19.92
N LYS A 8 12.24 -3.28 21.21
CA LYS A 8 13.49 -3.14 21.99
C LYS A 8 14.65 -3.93 21.37
N GLU A 9 14.40 -5.19 20.98
CA GLU A 9 15.41 -6.02 20.32
C GLU A 9 15.86 -5.45 18.97
N LEU A 10 14.94 -4.88 18.20
CA LEU A 10 15.22 -4.33 16.87
C LEU A 10 15.96 -3.00 16.94
N VAL A 11 15.57 -2.12 17.86
CA VAL A 11 16.20 -0.80 18.06
C VAL A 11 17.54 -0.96 18.77
N ASN A 12 17.63 -1.89 19.73
CA ASN A 12 18.85 -2.24 20.45
C ASN A 12 19.60 -1.02 21.04
N ASP A 13 18.86 -0.04 21.53
CA ASP A 13 19.40 1.11 22.24
C ASP A 13 19.01 1.05 23.72
N PRO A 14 19.95 0.76 24.65
CA PRO A 14 19.66 0.65 26.07
C PRO A 14 19.37 1.99 26.74
N LYS A 15 19.54 3.13 26.04
CA LYS A 15 19.25 4.47 26.59
C LYS A 15 17.77 4.84 26.45
N LEU A 16 17.04 4.15 25.58
CA LEU A 16 15.62 4.39 25.37
C LEU A 16 14.80 3.73 26.46
N SER A 17 13.88 4.51 27.01
CA SER A 17 12.86 4.01 27.92
C SER A 17 11.81 3.17 27.19
N ASP A 18 11.10 2.35 27.95
CA ASP A 18 9.95 1.58 27.45
C ASP A 18 8.90 2.46 26.76
N LYS A 19 8.74 3.70 27.23
CA LYS A 19 7.79 4.65 26.66
C LYS A 19 8.22 5.15 25.28
N GLU A 20 9.50 5.49 25.12
CA GLU A 20 10.05 5.89 23.82
C GLU A 20 9.99 4.74 22.81
N ILE A 21 10.23 3.50 23.26
CA ILE A 21 10.08 2.32 22.42
C ILE A 21 8.61 2.11 21.99
N GLU A 22 7.66 2.35 22.89
CA GLU A 22 6.23 2.31 22.58
C GLU A 22 5.87 3.35 21.51
N GLU A 23 6.36 4.58 21.66
CA GLU A 23 6.14 5.67 20.70
C GLU A 23 6.73 5.35 19.33
N ILE A 24 7.93 4.75 19.29
CA ILE A 24 8.54 4.26 18.04
C ILE A 24 7.64 3.19 17.40
N ARG A 25 7.20 2.18 18.16
CA ARG A 25 6.32 1.11 17.66
C ARG A 25 5.05 1.69 17.03
N ASP A 26 4.40 2.61 17.74
CA ASP A 26 3.13 3.19 17.34
C ASP A 26 3.31 4.12 16.12
N GLY A 27 4.39 4.90 16.09
CA GLY A 27 4.80 5.71 14.93
C GLY A 27 5.02 4.87 13.67
N PHE A 28 5.72 3.74 13.78
CA PHE A 28 5.90 2.82 12.67
C PHE A 28 4.59 2.20 12.18
N PHE A 29 3.67 1.88 13.10
CA PHE A 29 2.36 1.36 12.73
C PHE A 29 1.55 2.40 11.93
N MET A 30 1.46 3.63 12.42
CA MET A 30 0.77 4.72 11.71
C MET A 30 1.39 4.98 10.33
N LEU A 31 2.73 4.98 10.23
CA LEU A 31 3.40 5.15 8.94
C LEU A 31 3.07 4.01 7.97
N ALA A 32 3.02 2.77 8.46
CA ALA A 32 2.68 1.61 7.64
C ALA A 32 1.24 1.70 7.11
N GLU A 33 0.28 2.20 7.90
CA GLU A 33 -1.09 2.44 7.45
C GLU A 33 -1.13 3.46 6.30
N VAL A 34 -0.45 4.60 6.45
CA VAL A 34 -0.38 5.63 5.39
C VAL A 34 0.21 5.08 4.09
N ILE A 35 1.31 4.34 4.19
CA ILE A 35 1.96 3.73 3.00
C ILE A 35 1.01 2.72 2.35
N PHE A 36 0.32 1.90 3.16
CA PHE A 36 -0.58 0.89 2.65
C PHE A 36 -1.81 1.49 1.94
N GLU A 37 -2.42 2.52 2.52
CA GLU A 37 -3.54 3.25 1.90
C GLU A 37 -3.15 3.85 0.55
N GLN A 38 -1.99 4.50 0.48
CA GLN A 38 -1.47 5.07 -0.76
C GLN A 38 -1.25 3.99 -1.82
N TRP A 39 -0.62 2.87 -1.45
CA TRP A 39 -0.42 1.74 -2.35
C TRP A 39 -1.75 1.14 -2.86
N GLN A 40 -2.75 1.03 -1.98
CA GLN A 40 -4.08 0.57 -2.39
C GLN A 40 -4.73 1.52 -3.40
N ALA A 41 -4.65 2.83 -3.16
CA ALA A 41 -5.19 3.84 -4.06
C ALA A 41 -4.54 3.74 -5.46
N GLU A 42 -3.23 3.57 -5.52
CA GLU A 42 -2.48 3.39 -6.78
C GLU A 42 -2.90 2.12 -7.51
N ARG A 43 -3.09 1.01 -6.80
CA ARG A 43 -3.56 -0.24 -7.41
C ARG A 43 -4.97 -0.15 -7.97
N ILE A 44 -5.87 0.52 -7.25
CA ILE A 44 -7.24 0.75 -7.73
C ILE A 44 -7.21 1.61 -8.99
N LYS A 45 -6.38 2.67 -9.00
CA LYS A 45 -6.20 3.52 -10.17
C LYS A 45 -5.68 2.72 -11.37
N ALA A 46 -4.62 1.94 -11.18
CA ALA A 46 -4.05 1.10 -12.24
C ALA A 46 -5.05 0.07 -12.79
N LYS A 47 -5.91 -0.50 -11.93
CA LYS A 47 -6.96 -1.42 -12.36
C LYS A 47 -8.01 -0.72 -13.22
N LYS A 48 -8.49 0.45 -12.80
CA LYS A 48 -9.46 1.26 -13.58
C LYS A 48 -8.91 1.69 -14.93
N GLU A 49 -7.63 2.06 -14.98
CA GLU A 49 -6.97 2.44 -16.24
C GLU A 49 -6.86 1.27 -17.23
N LYS A 50 -6.66 0.04 -16.74
CA LYS A 50 -6.69 -1.16 -17.59
C LYS A 50 -8.10 -1.43 -18.12
N GLU A 51 -9.10 -1.43 -17.25
CA GLU A 51 -10.51 -1.65 -17.64
C GLU A 51 -11.00 -0.60 -18.66
N ALA A 52 -10.57 0.66 -18.52
CA ALA A 52 -10.88 1.71 -19.48
C ALA A 52 -10.24 1.49 -20.86
N LYS A 53 -9.01 0.97 -20.90
CA LYS A 53 -8.30 0.65 -22.17
C LYS A 53 -8.89 -0.58 -22.85
N ASP A 54 -9.29 -1.58 -22.09
CA ASP A 54 -9.92 -2.79 -22.63
C ASP A 54 -11.27 -2.46 -23.28
N ASN A 55 -12.08 -1.59 -22.65
CA ASN A 55 -13.36 -1.14 -23.22
C ASN A 55 -13.22 -0.29 -24.49
N GLN A 56 -12.14 0.49 -24.63
CA GLN A 56 -11.88 1.28 -25.85
C GLN A 56 -11.46 0.39 -27.02
N ASN A 57 -10.66 -0.65 -26.77
CA ASN A 57 -10.23 -1.59 -27.79
C ASN A 57 -11.37 -2.48 -28.33
N GLU A 58 -12.44 -2.71 -27.55
CA GLU A 58 -13.63 -3.43 -28.01
C GLU A 58 -14.54 -2.58 -28.92
N HIS A 59 -14.54 -1.25 -28.79
CA HIS A 59 -15.32 -0.33 -29.63
C HIS A 59 -14.65 0.02 -30.97
N GLU A 60 -13.35 -0.29 -31.15
CA GLU A 60 -12.60 -0.02 -32.39
C GLU A 60 -12.50 -1.21 -33.36
N LYS A 61 -13.04 -2.40 -33.04
CA LYS A 61 -13.13 -3.47 -34.04
C LYS A 61 -14.06 -3.03 -35.17
N PRO A 62 -13.57 -2.80 -36.40
CA PRO A 62 -14.45 -2.53 -37.52
C PRO A 62 -15.32 -3.77 -37.69
N THR A 63 -16.61 -3.56 -37.82
CA THR A 63 -17.56 -4.57 -38.28
C THR A 63 -17.07 -4.97 -39.67
N GLU A 64 -16.32 -6.07 -39.77
CA GLU A 64 -15.94 -6.64 -41.06
C GLU A 64 -17.24 -6.96 -41.79
N GLN A 65 -17.49 -6.17 -42.83
CA GLN A 65 -18.60 -6.33 -43.75
C GLN A 65 -18.51 -7.75 -44.33
N GLN A 66 -19.44 -8.60 -43.93
CA GLN A 66 -19.70 -9.85 -44.62
C GLN A 66 -20.31 -9.48 -45.99
N GLN A 67 -19.50 -9.63 -47.04
CA GLN A 67 -19.92 -9.70 -48.44
C GLN A 67 -20.33 -11.13 -48.79
#